data_AF-A0AAN9KFT6-F1
#
_entry.id   AF-A0AAN9KFT6-F1
#
_cell.length_a   1.000
_cell.length_b   1.000
_cell.length_c   1.000
_cell.angle_alpha   90.00
_cell.angle_beta   90.00
_cell.angle_gamma   90.00
#
_symmetry.space_group_name_H-M   'P 1'
#
loop_
_entity.id
_entity.type
_entity.pdbx_description
1 polymer ?
#
loop_
_entity_poly.entity_id
_entity_poly.type
_entity_poly.pdbx_seq_one_letter_code
_entity_poly.pdbx_strand_id
1 'polypeptide(L)'
;MYCDISLAIRKICFRPACFRFWSHLASMVVTSTKLKSEESNNFTYDRTAEVKAFDDTKLGVKGLLDSGVTKIPRMFYHAKLDLNNETTKSDSKFSVPIIDLKDIDINSSLRVEVVDKVLSACKKWGFFHVINHGIPIEVLDEMICGIRRFHEQNAEVRKSFYSRDNNKKVRYFSNVDLFRGHGANWRDSIYFLLSPDPPNPEEIPALCRDIVIEYSKKIGALGFIIFELLSEALGLNHSYLNELDSADGQFILSHYYPACPEPELTLGTSKHTDSSFMTILLQDQMGGLQVLHENQWVDVHPVHGSLVVNIGDFLQLITNGMFASVYHRVLARNIGPRISVASFFINTSPHGTSKVVGPIKELLSEENPPIYRDTTVKDVMAHYFDEKGLDGNTPLKPFRRSWRRRREFHEMPQTLKGEYYSREVMKKVKYGSNIDLYQSKYTDWRDTLFCVMGPEPLHPQELSPICRDVTMEYSREVEITLEDDRWVNVPHVPGALVVNIGDLLQVLYHLQHSAL
;
A
#
# COMPACT_ATOMS: atom_id res chain seq x y z
N MET A 1 33.54 -19.64 6.49
CA MET A 1 34.08 -20.63 7.46
C MET A 1 32.93 -21.00 8.39
N TYR A 2 32.45 -22.24 8.31
CA TYR A 2 31.30 -22.75 9.05
C TYR A 2 31.51 -22.60 10.56
N CYS A 3 30.52 -22.09 11.29
CA CYS A 3 30.56 -22.05 12.76
C CYS A 3 29.46 -22.96 13.31
N ASP A 4 29.93 -24.08 13.84
CA ASP A 4 29.16 -25.17 14.43
C ASP A 4 28.51 -24.76 15.76
N ILE A 5 27.32 -25.31 15.95
CA ILE A 5 26.56 -25.35 17.20
C ILE A 5 27.18 -26.43 18.10
N SER A 6 27.41 -26.14 19.39
CA SER A 6 26.94 -26.95 20.54
C SER A 6 27.65 -26.63 21.87
N LEU A 7 26.90 -26.81 22.96
CA LEU A 7 27.28 -26.95 24.38
C LEU A 7 27.60 -25.68 25.20
N ALA A 8 26.58 -25.18 25.93
CA ALA A 8 26.65 -25.02 27.39
C ALA A 8 25.27 -24.65 27.99
N ILE A 9 24.50 -25.66 28.40
CA ILE A 9 23.45 -25.51 29.41
C ILE A 9 24.00 -26.10 30.72
N ARG A 10 24.08 -25.29 31.78
CA ARG A 10 23.60 -25.66 33.14
C ARG A 10 23.81 -24.56 34.17
N LYS A 11 22.70 -24.25 34.86
CA LYS A 11 22.52 -23.64 36.18
C LYS A 11 22.66 -22.10 36.27
N ILE A 12 21.55 -21.42 36.60
CA ILE A 12 21.34 -20.76 37.90
C ILE A 12 19.87 -20.29 38.06
N CYS A 13 19.27 -20.80 39.14
CA CYS A 13 18.20 -20.29 40.02
C CYS A 13 16.90 -19.63 39.48
N PHE A 14 15.81 -20.40 39.63
CA PHE A 14 14.42 -19.96 39.73
C PHE A 14 14.18 -19.00 40.91
N ARG A 15 13.42 -17.92 40.70
CA ARG A 15 12.68 -17.20 41.76
C ARG A 15 11.16 -17.30 41.48
N PRO A 16 10.33 -17.72 42.46
CA PRO A 16 8.90 -17.87 42.28
C PRO A 16 8.16 -16.58 42.68
N ALA A 17 7.94 -15.66 41.73
CA ALA A 17 7.05 -14.52 41.93
C ALA A 17 6.14 -14.21 40.72
N CYS A 18 6.38 -14.82 39.56
CA CYS A 18 5.55 -14.60 38.36
C CYS A 18 4.35 -15.56 38.24
N PHE A 19 4.22 -16.56 39.09
CA PHE A 19 3.19 -17.61 38.94
C PHE A 19 1.76 -17.18 39.32
N ARG A 20 1.57 -16.05 40.01
CA ARG A 20 0.24 -15.62 40.48
C ARG A 20 -0.50 -14.66 39.55
N PHE A 21 0.14 -14.13 38.51
CA PHE A 21 -0.50 -13.27 37.51
C PHE A 21 -0.90 -14.01 36.22
N TRP A 22 -0.29 -15.18 35.98
CA TRP A 22 -0.50 -15.99 34.77
C TRP A 22 -1.63 -17.03 34.89
N SER A 23 -2.19 -17.22 36.09
CA SER A 23 -3.36 -18.08 36.30
C SER A 23 -4.67 -17.49 35.76
N HIS A 24 -4.74 -16.18 35.51
CA HIS A 24 -5.95 -15.54 34.96
C HIS A 24 -6.11 -15.71 33.45
N LEU A 25 -5.01 -15.70 32.67
CA LEU A 25 -5.07 -15.97 31.22
C LEU A 25 -5.30 -17.45 30.90
N ALA A 26 -4.77 -18.37 31.70
CA ALA A 26 -4.99 -19.81 31.50
C ALA A 26 -6.41 -20.28 31.88
N SER A 27 -7.16 -19.51 32.70
CA SER A 27 -8.50 -19.92 33.15
C SER A 27 -9.62 -19.67 32.13
N MET A 28 -9.36 -18.92 31.05
CA MET A 28 -10.34 -18.68 29.98
C MET A 28 -10.29 -19.71 28.84
N VAL A 29 -9.41 -20.71 28.91
CA VAL A 29 -9.22 -21.70 27.81
C VAL A 29 -9.16 -23.13 28.34
N VAL A 30 -10.18 -23.58 29.10
CA VAL A 30 -10.49 -25.02 29.19
C VAL A 30 -11.99 -25.19 29.45
N THR A 31 -12.76 -25.46 28.40
CA THR A 31 -13.84 -26.48 28.40
C THR A 31 -14.45 -26.56 27.01
N SER A 32 -14.24 -27.68 26.31
CA SER A 32 -15.31 -28.46 25.67
C SER A 32 -14.71 -29.50 24.73
N THR A 33 -14.64 -30.74 25.21
CA THR A 33 -14.70 -31.93 24.36
C THR A 33 -16.12 -32.46 24.42
N LYS A 34 -16.92 -32.17 23.39
CA LYS A 34 -17.93 -33.08 22.81
C LYS A 34 -18.51 -32.45 21.54
N LEU A 35 -18.32 -33.17 20.42
CA LEU A 35 -18.98 -32.92 19.15
C LEU A 35 -20.50 -32.82 19.33
N LYS A 36 -21.07 -31.65 19.04
CA LYS A 36 -22.46 -31.41 18.63
C LYS A 36 -22.62 -29.95 18.15
N SER A 37 -23.09 -29.81 16.92
CA SER A 37 -23.69 -28.61 16.27
C SER A 37 -22.98 -27.26 16.47
N GLU A 38 -22.30 -26.83 15.42
CA GLU A 38 -21.94 -25.44 15.14
C GLU A 38 -23.22 -24.59 15.06
N GLU A 39 -23.50 -23.82 16.11
CA GLU A 39 -24.26 -22.56 16.14
C GLU A 39 -24.59 -22.25 17.61
N SER A 40 -23.63 -21.68 18.35
CA SER A 40 -23.85 -20.82 19.53
C SER A 40 -22.56 -20.66 20.36
N ASN A 41 -21.83 -19.56 20.13
CA ASN A 41 -21.06 -18.85 21.18
C ASN A 41 -20.57 -17.50 20.62
N ASN A 42 -21.51 -16.71 20.08
CA ASN A 42 -21.25 -15.38 19.54
C ASN A 42 -21.71 -14.27 20.50
N PHE A 43 -21.60 -14.51 21.81
CA PHE A 43 -21.78 -13.46 22.81
C PHE A 43 -20.40 -12.86 23.15
N THR A 44 -20.16 -11.70 22.54
CA THR A 44 -19.20 -10.63 22.87
C THR A 44 -17.71 -10.96 22.74
N TYR A 45 -17.22 -11.17 21.50
CA TYR A 45 -15.82 -10.90 21.20
C TYR A 45 -15.56 -9.40 21.30
N ASP A 46 -14.80 -8.97 22.31
CA ASP A 46 -14.36 -7.58 22.46
C ASP A 46 -12.93 -7.43 21.92
N ARG A 47 -12.85 -7.05 20.63
CA ARG A 47 -11.57 -6.77 19.96
C ARG A 47 -10.77 -5.69 20.68
N THR A 48 -11.45 -4.67 21.21
CA THR A 48 -10.78 -3.53 21.86
C THR A 48 -10.06 -3.98 23.12
N ALA A 49 -10.71 -4.82 23.94
CA ALA A 49 -10.08 -5.40 25.12
C ALA A 49 -8.90 -6.32 24.77
N GLU A 50 -9.04 -7.19 23.75
CA GLU A 50 -7.96 -8.08 23.31
C GLU A 50 -6.74 -7.29 22.80
N VAL A 51 -6.98 -6.30 21.94
CA VAL A 51 -5.93 -5.41 21.42
C VAL A 51 -5.24 -4.64 22.54
N LYS A 52 -6.00 -4.09 23.49
CA LYS A 52 -5.44 -3.38 24.63
C LYS A 52 -4.57 -4.30 25.49
N ALA A 53 -5.04 -5.51 25.78
CA ALA A 53 -4.28 -6.50 26.55
C ALA A 53 -2.96 -6.86 25.83
N PHE A 54 -3.00 -7.05 24.51
CA PHE A 54 -1.80 -7.27 23.69
C PHE A 54 -0.84 -6.07 23.75
N ASP A 55 -1.32 -4.85 23.51
CA ASP A 55 -0.50 -3.63 23.47
C ASP A 55 0.12 -3.30 24.85
N ASP A 56 -0.64 -3.53 25.93
CA ASP A 56 -0.19 -3.33 27.32
C ASP A 56 1.00 -4.23 27.67
N THR A 57 1.15 -5.39 27.02
CA THR A 57 2.33 -6.25 27.22
C THR A 57 3.61 -5.59 26.73
N LYS A 58 3.53 -4.75 25.69
CA LYS A 58 4.69 -4.16 24.99
C LYS A 58 5.70 -5.18 24.44
N LEU A 59 5.30 -6.44 24.39
CA LEU A 59 6.14 -7.57 23.97
C LEU A 59 6.09 -7.79 22.46
N GLY A 60 4.99 -7.39 21.84
CA GLY A 60 4.72 -7.58 20.42
C GLY A 60 4.43 -9.02 20.04
N VAL A 61 4.32 -9.27 18.74
CA VAL A 61 3.97 -10.57 18.16
C VAL A 61 5.04 -11.60 18.50
N LYS A 62 6.32 -11.21 18.53
CA LYS A 62 7.38 -12.13 18.94
C LYS A 62 7.22 -12.59 20.39
N GLY A 63 6.87 -11.71 21.32
CA GLY A 63 6.67 -12.17 22.70
C GLY A 63 5.41 -13.01 22.88
N LEU A 64 4.39 -12.81 22.05
CA LEU A 64 3.26 -13.73 21.95
C LEU A 64 3.71 -15.11 21.46
N LEU A 65 4.55 -15.18 20.41
CA LEU A 65 5.14 -16.45 19.95
C LEU A 65 6.00 -17.11 21.05
N ASP A 66 6.86 -16.33 21.71
CA ASP A 66 7.75 -16.81 22.79
C ASP A 66 6.94 -17.37 23.99
N SER A 67 5.67 -17.00 24.12
CA SER A 67 4.75 -17.54 25.15
C SER A 67 4.21 -18.94 24.83
N GLY A 68 4.51 -19.48 23.64
CA GLY A 68 4.10 -20.82 23.21
C GLY A 68 2.71 -20.88 22.58
N VAL A 69 2.24 -19.79 21.98
CA VAL A 69 0.91 -19.74 21.37
C VAL A 69 0.81 -20.73 20.19
N THR A 70 -0.25 -21.54 20.17
CA THR A 70 -0.54 -22.49 19.07
C THR A 70 -1.69 -22.06 18.18
N LYS A 71 -2.48 -21.07 18.64
CA LYS A 71 -3.55 -20.41 17.88
C LYS A 71 -3.39 -18.91 17.98
N ILE A 72 -3.54 -18.19 16.88
CA ILE A 72 -3.36 -16.74 16.90
C ILE A 72 -4.62 -16.06 17.48
N PRO A 73 -4.48 -14.96 18.24
CA PRO A 73 -5.63 -14.18 18.71
C PRO A 73 -6.52 -13.67 17.58
N ARG A 74 -7.82 -13.51 17.84
CA ARG A 74 -8.80 -13.13 16.80
C ARG A 74 -8.53 -11.73 16.23
N MET A 75 -7.86 -10.86 16.97
CA MET A 75 -7.41 -9.56 16.48
C MET A 75 -6.49 -9.64 15.26
N PHE A 76 -5.84 -10.79 15.01
CA PHE A 76 -4.99 -11.02 13.83
C PHE A 76 -5.73 -11.63 12.64
N TYR A 77 -7.00 -12.02 12.81
CA TYR A 77 -7.78 -12.68 11.76
C TYR A 77 -8.13 -11.68 10.67
N HIS A 78 -7.86 -12.04 9.41
CA HIS A 78 -8.28 -11.26 8.25
C HIS A 78 -9.43 -11.99 7.54
N ALA A 79 -10.65 -11.43 7.62
CA ALA A 79 -11.91 -12.08 7.28
C ALA A 79 -12.11 -12.51 5.82
N LYS A 80 -11.14 -12.28 4.93
CA LYS A 80 -11.22 -12.57 3.48
C LYS A 80 -9.85 -12.99 2.90
N LEU A 81 -9.15 -13.91 3.56
CA LEU A 81 -7.99 -14.55 2.96
C LEU A 81 -8.47 -15.69 2.05
N ASP A 82 -9.06 -15.35 0.90
CA ASP A 82 -9.27 -16.32 -0.20
C ASP A 82 -7.92 -16.61 -0.87
N LEU A 83 -6.96 -17.11 -0.09
CA LEU A 83 -5.63 -17.47 -0.56
C LEU A 83 -5.72 -18.49 -1.70
N ASN A 84 -6.72 -19.39 -1.67
CA ASN A 84 -6.91 -20.44 -2.66
C ASN A 84 -7.46 -19.98 -4.03
N ASN A 85 -8.11 -18.81 -4.11
CA ASN A 85 -8.58 -18.23 -5.39
C ASN A 85 -7.64 -17.12 -5.91
N GLU A 86 -6.80 -16.54 -5.05
CA GLU A 86 -5.92 -15.41 -5.37
C GLU A 86 -4.45 -15.77 -5.59
N THR A 87 -3.99 -16.96 -5.17
CA THR A 87 -2.71 -17.51 -5.62
C THR A 87 -2.95 -18.30 -6.90
N THR A 88 -2.69 -17.69 -8.04
CA THR A 88 -2.50 -18.45 -9.28
C THR A 88 -1.37 -19.46 -9.06
N LYS A 89 -1.58 -20.70 -9.52
CA LYS A 89 -0.54 -21.74 -9.64
C LYS A 89 0.73 -21.10 -10.21
N SER A 90 1.89 -21.59 -9.79
CA SER A 90 3.26 -21.09 -10.04
C SER A 90 3.71 -20.99 -11.52
N ASP A 91 2.79 -20.87 -12.47
CA ASP A 91 3.01 -20.72 -13.91
C ASP A 91 2.72 -19.29 -14.40
N SER A 92 2.77 -18.28 -13.51
CA SER A 92 2.69 -16.89 -13.98
C SER A 92 3.97 -16.55 -14.74
N LYS A 93 3.85 -16.10 -15.98
CA LYS A 93 4.97 -15.60 -16.81
C LYS A 93 5.55 -14.26 -16.30
N PHE A 94 5.06 -13.79 -15.17
CA PHE A 94 5.31 -12.46 -14.63
C PHE A 94 6.48 -12.51 -13.66
N SER A 95 7.47 -11.66 -13.89
CA SER A 95 8.59 -11.46 -12.98
C SER A 95 8.85 -9.97 -12.83
N VAL A 96 9.09 -9.54 -11.60
CA VAL A 96 9.43 -8.14 -11.32
C VAL A 96 10.72 -7.80 -12.06
N PRO A 97 10.78 -6.69 -12.82
CA PRO A 97 11.96 -6.31 -13.59
C PRO A 97 13.21 -6.18 -12.71
N ILE A 98 14.37 -6.55 -13.25
CA ILE A 98 15.68 -6.36 -12.61
C ILE A 98 16.44 -5.30 -13.39
N ILE A 99 16.92 -4.28 -12.68
CA ILE A 99 17.70 -3.16 -13.23
C ILE A 99 19.12 -3.23 -12.68
N ASP A 100 20.09 -3.30 -13.59
CA ASP A 100 21.51 -3.34 -13.28
C ASP A 100 22.09 -1.92 -13.33
N LEU A 101 22.65 -1.45 -12.21
CA LEU A 101 23.27 -0.12 -12.10
C LEU A 101 24.80 -0.14 -12.30
N LYS A 102 25.34 -1.26 -12.76
CA LYS A 102 26.77 -1.37 -13.02
C LYS A 102 27.23 -0.34 -14.06
N ASP A 103 28.28 0.42 -13.72
CA ASP A 103 28.97 1.36 -14.60
C ASP A 103 28.10 2.50 -15.19
N ILE A 104 26.92 2.78 -14.61
CA ILE A 104 25.99 3.82 -15.12
C ILE A 104 26.56 5.24 -15.09
N ASP A 105 27.51 5.50 -14.18
CA ASP A 105 28.15 6.82 -14.06
C ASP A 105 29.32 6.99 -15.04
N ILE A 106 29.80 5.90 -15.63
CA ILE A 106 30.95 5.89 -16.54
C ILE A 106 30.49 5.84 -17.99
N ASN A 107 29.40 5.12 -18.27
CA ASN A 107 28.93 4.87 -19.63
C ASN A 107 27.56 5.52 -19.88
N SER A 108 27.57 6.61 -20.66
CA SER A 108 26.35 7.35 -21.00
C SER A 108 25.34 6.52 -21.79
N SER A 109 25.77 5.57 -22.64
CA SER A 109 24.82 4.74 -23.38
C SER A 109 24.10 3.75 -22.47
N LEU A 110 24.82 3.19 -21.48
CA LEU A 110 24.19 2.32 -20.47
C LEU A 110 23.21 3.10 -19.60
N ARG A 111 23.52 4.35 -19.24
CA ARG A 111 22.59 5.19 -18.48
C ARG A 111 21.26 5.38 -19.22
N VAL A 112 21.30 5.66 -20.53
CA VAL A 112 20.07 5.79 -21.34
C VAL A 112 19.25 4.50 -21.33
N GLU A 113 19.89 3.34 -21.52
CA GLU A 113 19.19 2.05 -21.45
C GLU A 113 18.59 1.76 -20.06
N VAL A 114 19.29 2.15 -18.99
CA VAL A 114 18.81 2.02 -17.61
C VAL A 114 17.62 2.95 -17.38
N VAL A 115 17.67 4.19 -17.84
CA VAL A 115 16.56 5.15 -17.75
C VAL A 115 15.31 4.61 -18.45
N ASP A 116 15.44 4.01 -19.64
CA ASP A 116 14.32 3.40 -20.35
C ASP A 116 13.73 2.20 -19.59
N LYS A 117 14.58 1.38 -18.98
CA LYS A 117 14.14 0.25 -18.12
C LYS A 117 13.42 0.74 -16.87
N VAL A 118 13.95 1.79 -16.22
CA VAL A 118 13.31 2.44 -15.06
C VAL A 118 11.94 2.98 -15.47
N LEU A 119 11.86 3.74 -16.57
CA LEU A 119 10.60 4.27 -17.09
C LEU A 119 9.56 3.16 -17.31
N SER A 120 9.95 2.06 -17.97
CA SER A 120 9.06 0.93 -18.23
C SER A 120 8.64 0.24 -16.92
N ALA A 121 9.56 0.04 -15.98
CA ALA A 121 9.26 -0.59 -14.69
C ALA A 121 8.29 0.27 -13.85
N CYS A 122 8.54 1.58 -13.75
CA CYS A 122 7.68 2.48 -12.99
C CYS A 122 6.26 2.60 -13.58
N LYS A 123 6.13 2.57 -14.91
CA LYS A 123 4.83 2.62 -15.62
C LYS A 123 4.03 1.32 -15.49
N LYS A 124 4.68 0.18 -15.75
CA LYS A 124 3.98 -1.11 -15.90
C LYS A 124 3.87 -1.88 -14.57
N TRP A 125 4.87 -1.75 -13.73
CA TRP A 125 5.01 -2.55 -12.51
C TRP A 125 4.90 -1.73 -11.23
N GLY A 126 5.38 -0.48 -11.24
CA GLY A 126 5.57 0.30 -10.01
C GLY A 126 6.60 -0.30 -9.05
N PHE A 127 7.28 -1.37 -9.46
CA PHE A 127 8.21 -2.19 -8.69
C PHE A 127 9.34 -2.65 -9.60
N PHE A 128 10.57 -2.70 -9.06
CA PHE A 128 11.71 -3.33 -9.72
C PHE A 128 12.79 -3.72 -8.70
N HIS A 129 13.57 -4.75 -9.02
CA HIS A 129 14.83 -5.01 -8.35
C HIS A 129 15.92 -4.12 -8.90
N VAL A 130 16.87 -3.79 -8.04
CA VAL A 130 18.11 -3.11 -8.37
C VAL A 130 19.27 -3.98 -7.92
N ILE A 131 20.25 -4.19 -8.81
CA ILE A 131 21.50 -4.91 -8.55
C ILE A 131 22.69 -4.02 -8.92
N ASN A 132 23.88 -4.38 -8.42
CA ASN A 132 25.13 -3.63 -8.63
C ASN A 132 24.99 -2.13 -8.26
N HIS A 133 24.17 -1.83 -7.25
CA HIS A 133 23.88 -0.47 -6.76
C HIS A 133 24.98 0.15 -5.89
N GLY A 134 26.17 -0.47 -5.81
CA GLY A 134 27.34 0.05 -5.09
C GLY A 134 27.31 -0.07 -3.56
N ILE A 135 26.24 -0.60 -2.95
CA ILE A 135 26.21 -0.89 -1.50
C ILE A 135 26.83 -2.28 -1.28
N PRO A 136 27.87 -2.42 -0.43
CA PRO A 136 28.49 -3.72 -0.15
C PRO A 136 27.48 -4.71 0.43
N ILE A 137 27.55 -5.97 -0.01
CA ILE A 137 26.64 -7.04 0.43
C ILE A 137 26.74 -7.24 1.94
N GLU A 138 27.93 -7.09 2.51
CA GLU A 138 28.19 -7.23 3.94
C GLU A 138 27.39 -6.22 4.76
N VAL A 139 27.15 -5.02 4.24
CA VAL A 139 26.31 -4.00 4.90
C VAL A 139 24.85 -4.41 4.87
N LEU A 140 24.37 -4.98 3.76
CA LEU A 140 23.00 -5.47 3.65
C LEU A 140 22.76 -6.63 4.61
N ASP A 141 23.67 -7.61 4.62
CA ASP A 141 23.58 -8.78 5.49
C ASP A 141 23.66 -8.39 6.97
N GLU A 142 24.61 -7.52 7.33
CA GLU A 142 24.75 -7.06 8.70
C GLU A 142 23.56 -6.22 9.16
N MET A 143 22.89 -5.49 8.24
CA MET A 143 21.67 -4.76 8.56
C MET A 143 20.53 -5.73 8.93
N ILE A 144 20.33 -6.78 8.12
CA ILE A 144 19.37 -7.85 8.45
C ILE A 144 19.73 -8.53 9.78
N CYS A 145 21.00 -8.87 10.00
CA CYS A 145 21.47 -9.49 11.24
C CYS A 145 21.34 -8.56 12.46
N GLY A 146 21.59 -7.26 12.31
CA GLY A 146 21.41 -6.24 13.34
C GLY A 146 19.97 -6.13 13.81
N ILE A 147 19.04 -6.00 12.86
CA ILE A 147 17.61 -5.96 13.17
C ILE A 147 17.17 -7.28 13.81
N ARG A 148 17.60 -8.42 13.30
CA ARG A 148 17.31 -9.72 13.92
C ARG A 148 17.78 -9.79 15.37
N ARG A 149 19.03 -9.42 15.66
CA ARG A 149 19.57 -9.35 17.03
C ARG A 149 18.75 -8.44 17.93
N PHE A 150 18.32 -7.28 17.43
CA PHE A 150 17.43 -6.40 18.18
C PHE A 150 16.11 -7.09 18.55
N HIS A 151 15.47 -7.81 17.63
CA HIS A 151 14.21 -8.50 17.92
C HIS A 151 14.37 -9.77 18.76
N GLU A 152 15.50 -10.48 18.63
CA GLU A 152 15.75 -11.74 19.37
C GLU A 152 16.37 -11.53 20.76
N GLN A 153 16.76 -10.30 21.12
CA GLN A 153 17.27 -9.98 22.45
C GLN A 153 16.20 -10.10 23.56
N ASN A 154 16.65 -9.95 24.81
CA ASN A 154 15.78 -9.95 25.98
C ASN A 154 14.59 -8.99 25.83
N ALA A 155 13.40 -9.49 26.16
CA ALA A 155 12.16 -8.75 26.00
C ALA A 155 12.09 -7.44 26.82
N GLU A 156 12.71 -7.39 28.00
CA GLU A 156 12.74 -6.18 28.83
C GLU A 156 13.55 -5.05 28.18
N VAL A 157 14.61 -5.39 27.45
CA VAL A 157 15.37 -4.39 26.69
C VAL A 157 14.53 -3.86 25.52
N ARG A 158 13.87 -4.75 24.76
CA ARG A 158 12.98 -4.34 23.65
C ARG A 158 11.83 -3.46 24.11
N LYS A 159 11.21 -3.80 25.24
CA LYS A 159 10.12 -3.02 25.87
C LYS A 159 10.50 -1.57 26.14
N SER A 160 11.77 -1.27 26.45
CA SER A 160 12.22 0.10 26.69
C SER A 160 12.09 1.01 25.44
N PHE A 161 12.14 0.41 24.25
CA PHE A 161 11.91 1.11 22.97
C PHE A 161 10.44 1.12 22.56
N TYR A 162 9.55 0.39 23.26
CA TYR A 162 8.16 0.27 22.86
C TYR A 162 7.43 1.60 22.98
N SER A 163 6.84 2.10 21.89
CA SER A 163 6.08 3.34 21.94
C SER A 163 5.06 3.50 20.80
N ARG A 164 3.89 4.00 21.18
CA ARG A 164 2.83 4.46 20.28
C ARG A 164 2.93 5.94 19.92
N ASP A 165 3.87 6.67 20.54
CA ASP A 165 4.09 8.09 20.25
C ASP A 165 4.79 8.26 18.90
N ASN A 166 4.07 8.86 17.94
CA ASN A 166 4.57 9.09 16.59
C ASN A 166 5.64 10.20 16.52
N ASN A 167 5.86 10.97 17.59
CA ASN A 167 6.91 11.99 17.63
C ASN A 167 8.29 11.41 17.99
N LYS A 168 8.38 10.15 18.41
CA LYS A 168 9.66 9.52 18.72
C LYS A 168 10.44 9.17 17.45
N LYS A 169 11.71 9.59 17.43
CA LYS A 169 12.65 9.28 16.34
C LYS A 169 13.04 7.81 16.27
N VAL A 170 13.05 7.12 17.40
CA VAL A 170 13.26 5.66 17.49
C VAL A 170 12.15 5.03 18.31
N ARG A 171 11.47 4.02 17.76
CA ARG A 171 10.41 3.31 18.48
C ARG A 171 10.16 1.91 17.95
N TYR A 172 9.87 1.00 18.87
CA TYR A 172 9.44 -0.38 18.62
C TYR A 172 7.91 -0.49 18.82
N PHE A 173 7.22 -1.22 17.94
CA PHE A 173 5.77 -1.44 17.99
C PHE A 173 5.35 -2.59 17.05
N SER A 174 4.14 -3.13 17.19
CA SER A 174 3.70 -4.25 16.33
C SER A 174 2.94 -3.84 15.06
N ASN A 175 2.06 -2.84 15.15
CA ASN A 175 1.25 -2.36 14.02
C ASN A 175 1.02 -0.86 14.16
N VAL A 176 0.96 -0.08 13.08
CA VAL A 176 0.67 1.37 13.18
C VAL A 176 -0.82 1.60 13.52
N ASP A 177 -1.70 0.84 12.88
CA ASP A 177 -3.17 0.97 12.88
C ASP A 177 -3.87 0.01 13.86
N LEU A 178 -3.16 -0.50 14.86
CA LEU A 178 -3.62 -1.63 15.72
C LEU A 178 -5.06 -1.47 16.27
N PHE A 179 -5.42 -0.25 16.69
CA PHE A 179 -6.71 0.08 17.29
C PHE A 179 -7.81 0.44 16.28
N ARG A 180 -7.46 0.61 14.99
CA ARG A 180 -8.39 1.07 13.94
C ARG A 180 -8.66 0.00 12.88
N GLY A 181 -7.67 -0.85 12.58
CA GLY A 181 -7.80 -1.90 11.55
C GLY A 181 -8.77 -3.02 11.92
N HIS A 182 -9.33 -3.71 10.90
CA HIS A 182 -10.16 -4.91 11.11
C HIS A 182 -9.32 -6.08 11.66
N GLY A 183 -8.14 -6.30 11.08
CA GLY A 183 -7.15 -7.30 11.51
C GLY A 183 -5.78 -6.65 11.71
N ALA A 184 -5.07 -7.06 12.76
CA ALA A 184 -3.68 -6.68 13.01
C ALA A 184 -2.75 -7.60 12.22
N ASN A 185 -1.63 -7.08 11.73
CA ASN A 185 -0.66 -7.88 11.00
C ASN A 185 0.24 -8.68 11.95
N TRP A 186 0.63 -9.90 11.55
CA TRP A 186 1.55 -10.77 12.27
C TRP A 186 3.01 -10.34 12.09
N ARG A 187 3.35 -9.16 12.62
CA ARG A 187 4.70 -8.60 12.59
C ARG A 187 4.99 -7.71 13.80
N ASP A 188 6.27 -7.52 14.06
CA ASP A 188 6.80 -6.42 14.86
C ASP A 188 7.64 -5.49 13.99
N SER A 189 7.80 -4.23 14.43
CA SER A 189 8.52 -3.20 13.70
C SER A 189 9.36 -2.33 14.63
N ILE A 190 10.54 -1.91 14.18
CA ILE A 190 11.29 -0.80 14.75
C ILE A 190 11.45 0.30 13.69
N TYR A 191 11.13 1.52 14.10
CA TYR A 191 11.17 2.73 13.28
C TYR A 191 12.40 3.57 13.63
N PHE A 192 13.02 4.15 12.60
CA PHE A 192 14.11 5.13 12.71
C PHE A 192 13.82 6.32 11.79
N LEU A 193 13.65 7.51 12.35
CA LEU A 193 13.72 8.77 11.58
C LEU A 193 15.18 9.10 11.31
N LEU A 194 15.59 9.35 10.06
CA LEU A 194 17.00 9.52 9.71
C LEU A 194 17.30 10.87 9.06
N SER A 195 16.33 11.43 8.35
CA SER A 195 16.39 12.76 7.75
C SER A 195 15.04 13.45 7.90
N PRO A 196 14.99 14.77 8.16
CA PRO A 196 16.13 15.70 8.25
C PRO A 196 16.80 15.75 9.63
N ASP A 197 16.16 15.21 10.67
CA ASP A 197 16.62 15.33 12.06
C ASP A 197 16.83 13.93 12.69
N PRO A 198 17.98 13.28 12.43
CA PRO A 198 18.27 11.94 12.94
C PRO A 198 18.29 11.90 14.48
N PRO A 199 18.07 10.72 15.10
CA PRO A 199 18.25 10.53 16.53
C PRO A 199 19.72 10.66 16.91
N ASN A 200 19.98 10.97 18.19
CA ASN A 200 21.31 10.78 18.72
C ASN A 200 21.67 9.28 18.64
N PRO A 201 22.93 8.91 18.35
CA PRO A 201 23.32 7.50 18.23
C PRO A 201 22.92 6.64 19.44
N GLU A 202 22.95 7.21 20.65
CA GLU A 202 22.57 6.50 21.88
C GLU A 202 21.08 6.16 21.99
N GLU A 203 20.21 6.83 21.23
CA GLU A 203 18.79 6.49 21.15
C GLU A 203 18.54 5.26 20.26
N ILE A 204 19.48 4.90 19.40
CA ILE A 204 19.41 3.69 18.56
C ILE A 204 19.90 2.49 19.39
N PRO A 205 19.21 1.32 19.35
CA PRO A 205 19.61 0.14 20.11
C PRO A 205 21.05 -0.26 19.81
N ALA A 206 21.85 -0.44 20.85
CA ALA A 206 23.28 -0.72 20.74
C ALA A 206 23.62 -1.91 19.82
N LEU A 207 22.76 -2.94 19.77
CA LEU A 207 22.95 -4.14 18.94
C LEU A 207 22.89 -3.90 17.43
N CYS A 208 22.26 -2.80 16.98
CA CYS A 208 22.11 -2.47 15.57
C CYS A 208 22.53 -1.03 15.24
N ARG A 209 23.06 -0.27 16.20
CA ARG A 209 23.35 1.15 16.08
C ARG A 209 24.26 1.48 14.90
N ASP A 210 25.45 0.91 14.88
CA ASP A 210 26.48 1.29 13.91
C ASP A 210 26.04 0.92 12.50
N ILE A 211 25.44 -0.26 12.34
CA ILE A 211 24.95 -0.70 11.04
C ILE A 211 23.73 0.09 10.56
N VAL A 212 22.80 0.49 11.43
CA VAL A 212 21.68 1.37 11.06
C VAL A 212 22.21 2.72 10.56
N ILE A 213 23.23 3.28 11.22
CA ILE A 213 23.86 4.55 10.82
C ILE A 213 24.63 4.40 9.49
N GLU A 214 25.36 3.31 9.28
CA GLU A 214 26.06 3.07 8.02
C GLU A 214 25.09 2.81 6.86
N TYR A 215 24.13 1.90 7.05
CA TYR A 215 23.13 1.55 6.07
C TYR A 215 22.29 2.76 5.65
N SER A 216 21.83 3.59 6.61
CA SER A 216 21.04 4.79 6.33
C SER A 216 21.74 5.77 5.39
N LYS A 217 23.04 6.00 5.59
CA LYS A 217 23.84 6.87 4.70
C LYS A 217 23.94 6.30 3.29
N LYS A 218 24.25 5.01 3.17
CA LYS A 218 24.41 4.34 1.87
C LYS A 218 23.09 4.24 1.11
N ILE A 219 22.01 3.90 1.80
CA ILE A 219 20.68 3.80 1.18
C ILE A 219 20.13 5.19 0.84
N GLY A 220 20.45 6.22 1.63
CA GLY A 220 20.15 7.62 1.30
C GLY A 220 20.85 8.08 0.02
N ALA A 221 22.15 7.81 -0.11
CA ALA A 221 22.91 8.09 -1.33
C ALA A 221 22.34 7.36 -2.56
N LEU A 222 21.98 6.08 -2.43
CA LEU A 222 21.31 5.35 -3.50
C LEU A 222 19.95 5.95 -3.84
N GLY A 223 19.19 6.42 -2.85
CA GLY A 223 17.92 7.10 -3.06
C GLY A 223 18.03 8.31 -3.99
N PHE A 224 19.06 9.15 -3.80
CA PHE A 224 19.33 10.28 -4.69
C PHE A 224 19.63 9.84 -6.12
N ILE A 225 20.43 8.78 -6.31
CA ILE A 225 20.73 8.22 -7.64
C ILE A 225 19.44 7.72 -8.31
N ILE A 226 18.58 7.00 -7.59
CA ILE A 226 17.32 6.52 -8.17
C ILE A 226 16.39 7.69 -8.51
N PHE A 227 16.32 8.75 -7.70
CA PHE A 227 15.56 9.95 -8.03
C PHE A 227 16.10 10.67 -9.27
N GLU A 228 17.41 10.65 -9.54
CA GLU A 228 17.97 11.16 -10.79
C GLU A 228 17.48 10.35 -12.00
N LEU A 229 17.57 9.02 -11.92
CA LEU A 229 17.08 8.13 -12.98
C LEU A 229 15.57 8.29 -13.21
N LEU A 230 14.79 8.49 -12.15
CA LEU A 230 13.36 8.77 -12.23
C LEU A 230 13.08 10.13 -12.88
N SER A 231 13.88 11.15 -12.59
CA SER A 231 13.74 12.49 -13.20
C SER A 231 14.04 12.43 -14.71
N GLU A 232 15.12 11.75 -15.09
CA GLU A 232 15.49 11.52 -16.49
C GLU A 232 14.44 10.68 -17.23
N ALA A 233 13.89 9.65 -16.57
CA ALA A 233 12.80 8.83 -17.12
C ALA A 233 11.51 9.63 -17.38
N LEU A 234 11.31 10.74 -16.68
CA LEU A 234 10.21 11.68 -16.90
C LEU A 234 10.54 12.74 -17.97
N GLY A 235 11.77 12.73 -18.52
CA GLY A 235 12.24 13.76 -19.45
C GLY A 235 12.56 15.10 -18.77
N LEU A 236 12.77 15.10 -17.45
CA LEU A 236 13.09 16.29 -16.66
C LEU A 236 14.61 16.43 -16.48
N ASN A 237 15.04 17.55 -15.90
CA ASN A 237 16.42 17.70 -15.43
C ASN A 237 16.76 16.58 -14.42
N HIS A 238 17.95 15.99 -14.50
CA HIS A 238 18.35 14.89 -13.61
C HIS A 238 18.17 15.23 -12.13
N SER A 239 18.34 16.49 -11.71
CA SER A 239 18.24 16.86 -10.29
C SER A 239 16.80 17.16 -9.83
N TYR A 240 15.81 17.13 -10.73
CA TYR A 240 14.46 17.66 -10.47
C TYR A 240 13.82 17.07 -9.21
N LEU A 241 13.75 15.73 -9.10
CA LEU A 241 13.13 15.09 -7.94
C LEU A 241 13.95 15.23 -6.65
N ASN A 242 15.27 15.40 -6.75
CA ASN A 242 16.16 15.62 -5.60
C ASN A 242 16.00 17.02 -5.00
N GLU A 243 15.62 18.00 -5.82
CA GLU A 243 15.36 19.37 -5.39
C GLU A 243 13.96 19.55 -4.77
N LEU A 244 13.13 18.51 -4.77
CA LEU A 244 11.85 18.52 -4.07
C LEU A 244 12.07 18.39 -2.57
N ASP A 245 11.86 19.48 -1.83
CA ASP A 245 11.91 19.49 -0.36
C ASP A 245 10.98 18.46 0.31
N SER A 246 9.94 17.98 -0.38
CA SER A 246 9.07 16.93 0.14
C SER A 246 9.70 15.53 0.06
N ALA A 247 10.78 15.35 -0.72
CA ALA A 247 11.47 14.09 -0.95
C ALA A 247 12.81 13.96 -0.17
N ASP A 248 13.27 15.03 0.50
CA ASP A 248 14.53 15.09 1.25
C ASP A 248 14.52 14.29 2.58
N GLY A 249 13.34 13.89 3.04
CA GLY A 249 13.16 13.15 4.28
C GLY A 249 13.34 11.65 4.10
N GLN A 250 13.82 11.00 5.15
CA GLN A 250 14.09 9.58 5.15
C GLN A 250 13.74 8.97 6.50
N PHE A 251 13.00 7.88 6.47
CA PHE A 251 12.85 7.01 7.64
C PHE A 251 12.94 5.54 7.24
N ILE A 252 13.32 4.69 8.19
CA ILE A 252 13.37 3.24 8.00
C ILE A 252 12.34 2.58 8.91
N LEU A 253 11.58 1.63 8.35
CA LEU A 253 10.85 0.62 9.10
C LEU A 253 11.53 -0.74 8.91
N SER A 254 12.04 -1.28 10.00
CA SER A 254 12.60 -2.63 10.03
C SER A 254 11.57 -3.58 10.64
N HIS A 255 11.12 -4.53 9.84
CA HIS A 255 10.06 -5.46 10.17
C HIS A 255 10.62 -6.84 10.54
N TYR A 256 10.02 -7.44 11.56
CA TYR A 256 10.27 -8.79 12.03
C TYR A 256 8.98 -9.59 11.94
N TYR A 257 8.98 -10.65 11.14
CA TYR A 257 7.84 -11.53 10.91
C TYR A 257 8.14 -12.88 11.54
N PRO A 258 7.66 -13.14 12.77
CA PRO A 258 7.84 -14.44 13.41
C PRO A 258 7.11 -15.55 12.64
N ALA A 259 7.50 -16.81 12.87
CA ALA A 259 6.71 -17.95 12.44
C ALA A 259 5.27 -17.83 12.99
N CYS A 260 4.29 -18.04 12.12
CA CYS A 260 2.87 -17.99 12.45
C CYS A 260 2.31 -19.41 12.61
N PRO A 261 1.64 -19.75 13.73
CA PRO A 261 0.98 -21.05 13.89
C PRO A 261 -0.19 -21.30 12.91
N GLU A 262 -0.90 -20.24 12.52
CA GLU A 262 -2.08 -20.28 11.63
C GLU A 262 -1.89 -19.24 10.50
N PRO A 263 -0.89 -19.43 9.60
CA PRO A 263 -0.52 -18.43 8.58
C PRO A 263 -1.64 -18.11 7.59
N GLU A 264 -2.59 -19.02 7.38
CA GLU A 264 -3.75 -18.86 6.51
C GLU A 264 -4.81 -17.89 7.07
N LEU A 265 -4.76 -17.57 8.37
CA LEU A 265 -5.72 -16.68 9.03
C LEU A 265 -5.23 -15.23 9.11
N THR A 266 -3.97 -14.96 8.77
CA THR A 266 -3.37 -13.63 8.92
C THR A 266 -2.38 -13.29 7.81
N LEU A 267 -1.88 -12.05 7.84
CA LEU A 267 -0.83 -11.58 6.94
C LEU A 267 0.33 -11.02 7.75
N GLY A 268 1.53 -11.14 7.21
CA GLY A 268 2.66 -10.38 7.72
C GLY A 268 2.45 -8.88 7.51
N THR A 269 1.87 -8.48 6.38
CA THR A 269 1.44 -7.11 6.09
C THR A 269 0.26 -7.13 5.14
N SER A 270 -0.81 -6.43 5.52
CA SER A 270 -2.04 -6.30 4.74
C SER A 270 -1.82 -5.60 3.40
N LYS A 271 -2.75 -5.79 2.48
CA LYS A 271 -2.78 -5.09 1.18
C LYS A 271 -2.75 -3.57 1.40
N HIS A 272 -1.75 -2.90 0.84
CA HIS A 272 -1.61 -1.44 0.89
C HIS A 272 -0.79 -0.92 -0.30
N THR A 273 -0.78 0.40 -0.48
CA THR A 273 0.21 1.15 -1.28
C THR A 273 1.08 1.94 -0.31
N ASP A 274 2.26 2.36 -0.73
CA ASP A 274 3.12 3.20 0.13
C ASP A 274 2.79 4.67 -0.04
N SER A 275 2.66 5.40 1.06
CA SER A 275 2.44 6.84 1.05
C SER A 275 3.73 7.66 0.92
N SER A 276 4.83 7.09 0.43
CA SER A 276 6.10 7.79 0.18
C SER A 276 6.18 8.34 -1.25
N PHE A 277 7.29 8.98 -1.63
CA PHE A 277 7.62 9.14 -3.05
C PHE A 277 8.15 7.81 -3.59
N MET A 278 9.06 7.20 -2.85
CA MET A 278 9.69 5.94 -3.19
C MET A 278 10.01 5.18 -1.91
N THR A 279 10.02 3.86 -2.01
CA THR A 279 10.54 2.97 -0.98
C THR A 279 11.65 2.11 -1.57
N ILE A 280 12.75 1.97 -0.82
CA ILE A 280 13.83 1.02 -1.12
C ILE A 280 13.87 -0.04 -0.02
N LEU A 281 13.60 -1.27 -0.42
CA LEU A 281 13.36 -2.41 0.46
C LEU A 281 14.50 -3.42 0.36
N LEU A 282 15.14 -3.66 1.50
CA LEU A 282 16.03 -4.79 1.73
C LEU A 282 15.24 -5.97 2.31
N GLN A 283 15.41 -7.15 1.74
CA GLN A 283 14.72 -8.38 2.14
C GLN A 283 15.73 -9.46 2.51
N ASP A 284 15.37 -10.32 3.46
CA ASP A 284 16.07 -11.59 3.60
C ASP A 284 15.72 -12.59 2.49
N GLN A 285 16.22 -13.81 2.59
CA GLN A 285 16.01 -14.86 1.58
C GLN A 285 14.73 -15.69 1.80
N MET A 286 13.85 -15.32 2.74
CA MET A 286 12.63 -16.09 3.01
C MET A 286 11.48 -15.76 2.06
N GLY A 287 11.50 -14.59 1.42
CA GLY A 287 10.45 -14.14 0.50
C GLY A 287 9.15 -13.78 1.20
N GLY A 288 8.03 -13.84 0.47
CA GLY A 288 6.69 -13.57 1.01
C GLY A 288 6.13 -12.18 0.71
N LEU A 289 6.91 -11.28 0.12
CA LEU A 289 6.38 -10.07 -0.52
C LEU A 289 5.62 -10.47 -1.80
N GLN A 290 4.42 -9.94 -1.96
CA GLN A 290 3.63 -10.06 -3.19
C GLN A 290 3.22 -8.67 -3.69
N VAL A 291 3.32 -8.46 -4.99
CA VAL A 291 2.84 -7.26 -5.69
C VAL A 291 1.63 -7.63 -6.54
N LEU A 292 0.62 -6.76 -6.60
CA LEU A 292 -0.55 -6.95 -7.45
C LEU A 292 -0.25 -6.41 -8.85
N HIS A 293 -0.07 -7.28 -9.83
CA HIS A 293 0.17 -6.92 -11.21
C HIS A 293 -0.89 -7.56 -12.11
N GLU A 294 -1.56 -6.77 -12.94
CA GLU A 294 -2.64 -7.23 -13.83
C GLU A 294 -3.72 -8.07 -13.10
N ASN A 295 -4.14 -7.61 -11.91
CA ASN A 295 -5.09 -8.29 -11.01
C ASN A 295 -4.63 -9.67 -10.50
N GLN A 296 -3.34 -9.98 -10.59
CA GLN A 296 -2.72 -11.19 -10.06
C GLN A 296 -1.68 -10.84 -9.00
N TRP A 297 -1.66 -11.60 -7.91
CA TRP A 297 -0.58 -11.49 -6.93
C TRP A 297 0.66 -12.21 -7.46
N VAL A 298 1.74 -11.46 -7.65
CA VAL A 298 3.03 -11.96 -8.12
C VAL A 298 4.02 -11.95 -6.96
N ASP A 299 4.65 -13.10 -6.70
CA ASP A 299 5.71 -13.22 -5.70
C ASP A 299 6.96 -12.46 -6.13
N VAL A 300 7.42 -11.55 -5.27
CA VAL A 300 8.71 -10.87 -5.41
C VAL A 300 9.78 -11.75 -4.78
N HIS A 301 10.44 -12.56 -5.60
CA HIS A 301 11.44 -13.51 -5.14
C HIS A 301 12.70 -12.77 -4.67
N PRO A 302 13.22 -13.06 -3.46
CA PRO A 302 14.46 -12.45 -3.01
C PRO A 302 15.63 -12.81 -3.93
N VAL A 303 16.40 -11.79 -4.30
CA VAL A 303 17.70 -11.95 -4.95
C VAL A 303 18.74 -11.41 -3.97
N HIS A 304 19.65 -12.28 -3.52
CA HIS A 304 20.70 -11.91 -2.58
C HIS A 304 21.56 -10.77 -3.15
N GLY A 305 21.84 -9.75 -2.33
CA GLY A 305 22.54 -8.54 -2.76
C GLY A 305 21.71 -7.58 -3.63
N SER A 306 20.42 -7.84 -3.84
CA SER A 306 19.51 -6.89 -4.51
C SER A 306 18.69 -6.08 -3.51
N LEU A 307 18.17 -4.96 -4.00
CA LEU A 307 17.18 -4.13 -3.32
C LEU A 307 15.92 -4.06 -4.19
N VAL A 308 14.75 -3.98 -3.58
CA VAL A 308 13.49 -3.75 -4.29
C VAL A 308 13.12 -2.28 -4.17
N VAL A 309 12.89 -1.61 -5.30
CA VAL A 309 12.36 -0.26 -5.34
C VAL A 309 10.90 -0.32 -5.69
N ASN A 310 10.07 0.45 -4.98
CA ASN A 310 8.68 0.67 -5.36
C ASN A 310 8.28 2.14 -5.30
N ILE A 311 7.36 2.49 -6.20
CA ILE A 311 6.79 3.83 -6.33
C ILE A 311 5.70 3.99 -5.28
N GLY A 312 5.72 5.13 -4.59
CA GLY A 312 4.70 5.50 -3.64
C GLY A 312 3.69 6.50 -4.21
N ASP A 313 2.62 6.73 -3.44
CA ASP A 313 1.47 7.52 -3.83
C ASP A 313 1.81 8.98 -4.13
N PHE A 314 2.78 9.57 -3.42
CA PHE A 314 3.18 10.95 -3.74
C PHE A 314 3.86 11.05 -5.10
N LEU A 315 4.70 10.08 -5.45
CA LEU A 315 5.36 10.08 -6.75
C LEU A 315 4.36 9.82 -7.88
N GLN A 316 3.38 8.93 -7.67
CA GLN A 316 2.24 8.79 -8.59
C GLN A 316 1.47 10.11 -8.75
N LEU A 317 1.20 10.82 -7.64
CA LEU A 317 0.47 12.10 -7.66
C LEU A 317 1.22 13.17 -8.46
N ILE A 318 2.51 13.39 -8.17
CA ILE A 318 3.27 14.46 -8.83
C ILE A 318 3.61 14.13 -10.29
N THR A 319 3.74 12.85 -10.64
CA THR A 319 3.92 12.43 -12.04
C THR A 319 2.62 12.36 -12.83
N ASN A 320 1.52 12.86 -12.26
CA ASN A 320 0.19 12.85 -12.87
C ASN A 320 -0.27 11.44 -13.29
N GLY A 321 0.12 10.40 -12.55
CA GLY A 321 -0.23 9.01 -12.85
C GLY A 321 0.67 8.32 -13.87
N MET A 322 1.76 8.96 -14.34
CA MET A 322 2.72 8.30 -15.22
C MET A 322 3.45 7.15 -14.52
N PHE A 323 3.80 7.31 -13.24
CA PHE A 323 4.33 6.21 -12.42
C PHE A 323 3.22 5.62 -11.55
N ALA A 324 3.21 4.29 -11.44
CA ALA A 324 2.18 3.55 -10.74
C ALA A 324 2.63 3.19 -9.31
N SER A 325 1.87 3.64 -8.32
CA SER A 325 1.90 3.15 -6.94
C SER A 325 0.99 1.92 -6.85
N VAL A 326 1.57 0.78 -6.50
CA VAL A 326 0.92 -0.53 -6.69
C VAL A 326 0.66 -1.23 -5.38
N TYR A 327 -0.50 -1.87 -5.30
CA TYR A 327 -0.88 -2.67 -4.14
C TYR A 327 0.11 -3.81 -3.94
N HIS A 328 0.57 -3.95 -2.70
CA HIS A 328 1.44 -5.04 -2.28
C HIS A 328 1.04 -5.55 -0.90
N ARG A 329 1.42 -6.79 -0.58
CA ARG A 329 1.16 -7.46 0.70
C ARG A 329 2.33 -8.35 1.10
N VAL A 330 2.40 -8.75 2.36
CA VAL A 330 3.37 -9.73 2.85
C VAL A 330 2.64 -10.91 3.48
N LEU A 331 2.86 -12.11 2.96
CA LEU A 331 2.26 -13.33 3.49
C LEU A 331 2.86 -13.71 4.85
N ALA A 332 2.02 -14.20 5.77
CA ALA A 332 2.50 -14.89 6.96
C ALA A 332 2.97 -16.30 6.57
N ARG A 333 3.95 -16.83 7.30
CA ARG A 333 4.50 -18.18 7.06
C ARG A 333 4.66 -18.92 8.38
N ASN A 334 4.54 -20.24 8.35
CA ASN A 334 4.80 -21.12 9.49
C ASN A 334 6.31 -21.33 9.77
N ILE A 335 7.18 -20.81 8.91
CA ILE A 335 8.63 -20.79 9.07
C ILE A 335 9.06 -19.33 9.22
N GLY A 336 10.03 -19.07 10.09
CA GLY A 336 10.53 -17.73 10.37
C GLY A 336 11.76 -17.75 11.29
N PRO A 337 12.22 -16.56 11.73
CA PRO A 337 11.67 -15.26 11.38
C PRO A 337 12.12 -14.75 10.01
N ARG A 338 11.20 -14.08 9.29
CA ARG A 338 11.55 -13.23 8.15
C ARG A 338 11.89 -11.83 8.63
N ILE A 339 12.90 -11.20 8.03
CA ILE A 339 13.29 -9.80 8.26
C ILE A 339 13.17 -9.00 6.96
N SER A 340 12.71 -7.76 7.05
CA SER A 340 12.87 -6.80 5.95
C SER A 340 13.05 -5.38 6.46
N VAL A 341 13.79 -4.57 5.72
CA VAL A 341 14.14 -3.18 6.07
C VAL A 341 13.69 -2.27 4.94
N ALA A 342 12.58 -1.57 5.16
CA ALA A 342 11.99 -0.64 4.20
C ALA A 342 12.47 0.78 4.48
N SER A 343 13.09 1.42 3.51
CA SER A 343 13.60 2.80 3.59
C SER A 343 12.68 3.70 2.76
N PHE A 344 11.94 4.59 3.42
CA PHE A 344 10.94 5.45 2.80
C PHE A 344 11.51 6.84 2.57
N PHE A 345 11.30 7.38 1.37
CA PHE A 345 11.72 8.71 0.97
C PHE A 345 10.52 9.65 0.96
N ILE A 346 10.41 10.46 2.01
CA ILE A 346 9.37 11.46 2.24
C ILE A 346 9.74 12.34 3.45
N ASN A 347 9.54 13.65 3.32
CA ASN A 347 9.69 14.62 4.39
C ASN A 347 8.42 14.72 5.25
N THR A 348 8.48 14.09 6.42
CA THR A 348 7.39 14.14 7.42
C THR A 348 7.54 15.27 8.44
N SER A 349 8.51 16.18 8.26
CA SER A 349 8.66 17.33 9.17
C SER A 349 7.46 18.29 9.07
N PRO A 350 7.15 19.09 10.10
CA PRO A 350 6.06 20.07 10.03
C PRO A 350 6.17 21.04 8.84
N HIS A 351 7.40 21.43 8.48
CA HIS A 351 7.67 22.26 7.31
C HIS A 351 7.48 21.52 6.00
N GLY A 352 7.99 20.29 5.88
CA GLY A 352 7.81 19.45 4.69
C GLY A 352 6.34 19.08 4.45
N THR A 353 5.62 18.73 5.52
CA THR A 353 4.23 18.26 5.42
C THR A 353 3.24 19.33 4.98
N SER A 354 3.56 20.60 5.22
CA SER A 354 2.70 21.74 4.89
C SER A 354 2.92 22.27 3.47
N LYS A 355 3.93 21.75 2.74
CA LYS A 355 4.19 22.13 1.35
C LYS A 355 3.14 21.56 0.42
N VAL A 356 2.76 22.37 -0.56
CA VAL A 356 1.83 21.97 -1.60
C VAL A 356 2.55 21.03 -2.57
N VAL A 357 1.95 19.88 -2.80
CA VAL A 357 2.35 18.87 -3.79
C VAL A 357 1.21 18.73 -4.80
N GLY A 358 1.56 18.58 -6.07
CA GLY A 358 0.62 18.51 -7.17
C GLY A 358 1.32 18.00 -8.44
N PRO A 359 0.58 17.74 -9.52
CA PRO A 359 1.18 17.34 -10.78
C PRO A 359 2.25 18.34 -11.26
N ILE A 360 3.42 17.81 -11.61
CA ILE A 360 4.57 18.53 -12.19
C ILE A 360 4.10 19.22 -13.46
N LYS A 361 4.30 20.54 -13.56
CA LYS A 361 3.71 21.36 -14.62
C LYS A 361 4.29 21.03 -15.99
N GLU A 362 5.57 20.67 -16.04
CA GLU A 362 6.30 20.26 -17.23
C GLU A 362 5.80 18.94 -17.84
N LEU A 363 5.09 18.12 -17.06
CA LEU A 363 4.48 16.87 -17.53
C LEU A 363 3.05 17.04 -18.04
N LEU A 364 2.45 18.23 -17.87
CA LEU A 364 1.08 18.51 -18.27
C LEU A 364 1.02 19.06 -19.69
N SER A 365 0.02 18.62 -20.44
CA SER A 365 -0.31 19.16 -21.76
C SER A 365 -1.83 19.12 -21.99
N GLU A 366 -2.31 19.55 -23.16
CA GLU A 366 -3.73 19.38 -23.52
C GLU A 366 -4.12 17.89 -23.60
N GLU A 367 -3.19 17.05 -24.07
CA GLU A 367 -3.36 15.60 -24.16
C GLU A 367 -3.20 14.91 -22.79
N ASN A 368 -2.34 15.46 -21.91
CA ASN A 368 -2.13 15.00 -20.55
C ASN A 368 -2.58 16.03 -19.49
N PRO A 369 -3.90 16.27 -19.34
CA PRO A 369 -4.42 17.20 -18.35
C PRO A 369 -4.22 16.68 -16.92
N PRO A 370 -4.19 17.57 -15.90
CA PRO A 370 -3.99 17.17 -14.51
C PRO A 370 -5.13 16.28 -13.99
N ILE A 371 -4.79 15.05 -13.61
CA ILE A 371 -5.66 14.04 -12.98
C ILE A 371 -5.82 14.37 -11.50
N TYR A 372 -4.73 14.74 -10.82
CA TYR A 372 -4.74 15.10 -9.41
C TYR A 372 -4.82 16.61 -9.21
N ARG A 373 -5.37 17.01 -8.07
CA ARG A 373 -5.33 18.41 -7.61
C ARG A 373 -4.10 18.67 -6.75
N ASP A 374 -3.73 19.94 -6.67
CA ASP A 374 -2.78 20.40 -5.67
C ASP A 374 -3.34 20.12 -4.25
N THR A 375 -2.47 19.64 -3.36
CA THR A 375 -2.79 19.22 -1.99
C THR A 375 -1.56 19.38 -1.10
N THR A 376 -1.64 19.11 0.20
CA THR A 376 -0.45 19.02 1.05
C THR A 376 -0.12 17.57 1.39
N VAL A 377 1.15 17.32 1.74
CA VAL A 377 1.58 16.02 2.28
C VAL A 377 0.80 15.71 3.56
N LYS A 378 0.54 16.70 4.40
CA LYS A 378 -0.28 16.59 5.60
C LYS A 378 -1.68 16.06 5.29
N ASP A 379 -2.37 16.61 4.30
CA ASP A 379 -3.74 16.22 3.96
C ASP A 379 -3.81 14.79 3.42
N VAL A 380 -2.86 14.42 2.55
CA VAL A 380 -2.78 13.05 2.01
C VAL A 380 -2.48 12.05 3.12
N MET A 381 -1.53 12.37 4.01
CA MET A 381 -1.18 11.50 5.14
C MET A 381 -2.32 11.39 6.17
N ALA A 382 -3.03 12.48 6.46
CA ALA A 382 -4.21 12.46 7.32
C ALA A 382 -5.29 11.54 6.73
N HIS A 383 -5.60 11.68 5.43
CA HIS A 383 -6.55 10.76 4.77
C HIS A 383 -6.06 9.31 4.82
N TYR A 384 -4.77 9.08 4.56
CA TYR A 384 -4.14 7.76 4.58
C TYR A 384 -4.28 7.05 5.94
N PHE A 385 -4.16 7.77 7.06
CA PHE A 385 -4.21 7.18 8.41
C PHE A 385 -5.56 7.29 9.13
N ASP A 386 -6.37 8.32 8.85
CA ASP A 386 -7.60 8.64 9.59
C ASP A 386 -8.88 8.21 8.88
N GLU A 387 -8.93 8.26 7.54
CA GLU A 387 -10.16 8.00 6.78
C GLU A 387 -10.18 6.67 6.04
N LYS A 388 -9.03 5.99 5.91
CA LYS A 388 -8.96 4.63 5.35
C LYS A 388 -9.51 3.57 6.31
N GLY A 389 -10.83 3.50 6.38
CA GLY A 389 -11.54 2.28 6.72
C GLY A 389 -11.72 1.41 5.48
N LEU A 390 -10.77 0.50 5.22
CA LEU A 390 -10.94 -0.82 4.59
C LEU A 390 -11.84 -0.98 3.33
N ASP A 391 -12.06 0.08 2.57
CA ASP A 391 -12.87 0.05 1.34
C ASP A 391 -12.08 -0.39 0.09
N GLY A 392 -10.78 -0.67 0.24
CA GLY A 392 -9.91 -1.07 -0.87
C GLY A 392 -9.69 0.01 -1.92
N ASN A 393 -10.10 1.26 -1.66
CA ASN A 393 -9.87 2.38 -2.57
C ASN A 393 -8.44 2.91 -2.44
N THR A 394 -7.88 3.41 -3.56
CA THR A 394 -6.53 3.99 -3.57
C THR A 394 -6.50 5.25 -2.68
N PRO A 395 -5.44 5.49 -1.88
CA PRO A 395 -5.37 6.68 -1.03
C PRO A 395 -5.49 8.01 -1.79
N LEU A 396 -5.14 7.99 -3.08
CA LEU A 396 -5.18 9.15 -3.94
C LEU A 396 -6.57 9.46 -4.53
N LYS A 397 -7.54 8.55 -4.38
CA LYS A 397 -8.88 8.68 -4.98
C LYS A 397 -9.57 10.02 -4.63
N PRO A 398 -9.57 10.52 -3.38
CA PRO A 398 -10.17 11.82 -3.04
C PRO A 398 -9.40 13.04 -3.61
N PHE A 399 -8.17 12.83 -4.05
CA PHE A 399 -7.31 13.87 -4.61
C PHE A 399 -7.37 13.93 -6.14
N ARG A 400 -8.13 13.03 -6.80
CA ARG A 400 -8.44 13.15 -8.23
C ARG A 400 -9.43 14.29 -8.47
N ARG A 401 -9.23 15.10 -9.51
CA ARG A 401 -10.07 16.27 -9.82
C ARG A 401 -11.53 15.88 -10.07
N SER A 402 -11.79 14.76 -10.74
CA SER A 402 -13.16 14.26 -10.97
C SER A 402 -13.87 13.85 -9.69
N TRP A 403 -13.14 13.45 -8.64
CA TRP A 403 -13.75 13.03 -7.38
C TRP A 403 -14.44 14.18 -6.65
N ARG A 404 -13.78 15.34 -6.60
CA ARG A 404 -14.38 16.56 -6.06
C ARG A 404 -15.56 17.03 -6.91
N ARG A 405 -15.43 17.00 -8.24
CA ARG A 405 -16.54 17.39 -9.13
C ARG A 405 -17.74 16.46 -9.03
N ARG A 406 -17.54 15.17 -8.77
CA ARG A 406 -18.62 14.23 -8.40
C ARG A 406 -19.33 14.66 -7.13
N ARG A 407 -18.58 15.06 -6.09
CA ARG A 407 -19.17 15.57 -4.83
C ARG A 407 -19.88 16.91 -5.03
N GLU A 408 -19.24 17.87 -5.68
CA GLU A 408 -19.82 19.18 -6.04
C GLU A 408 -21.10 19.01 -6.87
N PHE A 409 -21.12 18.03 -7.76
CA PHE A 409 -22.31 17.69 -8.54
C PHE A 409 -23.45 17.10 -7.67
N HIS A 410 -23.15 16.20 -6.72
CA HIS A 410 -24.15 15.73 -5.77
C HIS A 410 -24.71 16.87 -4.91
N GLU A 411 -23.87 17.85 -4.58
CA GLU A 411 -24.18 19.04 -3.79
C GLU A 411 -24.80 20.20 -4.60
N MET A 412 -24.93 20.10 -5.94
CA MET A 412 -25.51 21.16 -6.77
C MET A 412 -27.01 21.38 -6.46
N PRO A 413 -27.49 22.65 -6.47
CA PRO A 413 -28.91 22.95 -6.33
C PRO A 413 -29.77 22.21 -7.36
N GLN A 414 -30.91 21.69 -6.91
CA GLN A 414 -31.86 20.95 -7.76
C GLN A 414 -32.32 21.74 -9.00
N THR A 415 -32.38 23.07 -8.90
CA THR A 415 -32.74 23.97 -10.01
C THR A 415 -31.76 23.92 -11.17
N LEU A 416 -30.45 23.85 -10.89
CA LEU A 416 -29.40 23.68 -11.90
C LEU A 416 -29.34 22.26 -12.45
N LYS A 417 -29.60 21.24 -11.61
CA LYS A 417 -29.73 19.84 -12.07
C LYS A 417 -30.93 19.67 -13.02
N GLY A 418 -32.00 20.42 -12.78
CA GLY A 418 -33.26 20.38 -13.55
C GLY A 418 -33.11 20.67 -15.04
N GLU A 419 -32.13 21.46 -15.46
CA GLU A 419 -31.88 21.78 -16.89
C GLU A 419 -31.41 20.55 -17.71
N TYR A 420 -30.91 19.52 -17.03
CA TYR A 420 -30.36 18.30 -17.64
C TYR A 420 -31.33 17.10 -17.56
N TYR A 421 -32.38 17.20 -16.73
CA TYR A 421 -33.44 16.20 -16.63
C TYR A 421 -34.30 16.20 -17.90
N SER A 422 -34.35 15.08 -18.62
CA SER A 422 -35.25 14.89 -19.77
C SER A 422 -35.73 13.45 -19.85
N ARG A 423 -37.05 13.28 -20.10
CA ARG A 423 -37.68 11.99 -20.37
C ARG A 423 -37.70 11.62 -21.86
N GLU A 424 -37.19 12.49 -22.73
CA GLU A 424 -37.24 12.25 -24.18
C GLU A 424 -36.29 11.14 -24.59
N VAL A 425 -36.79 10.07 -25.20
CA VAL A 425 -36.00 8.88 -25.60
C VAL A 425 -34.83 9.20 -26.55
N MET A 426 -34.91 10.30 -27.30
CA MET A 426 -33.95 10.65 -28.37
C MET A 426 -32.82 11.64 -27.99
N LYS A 427 -32.81 12.19 -26.76
CA LYS A 427 -31.76 13.15 -26.34
C LYS A 427 -30.42 12.42 -26.07
N LYS A 428 -29.32 12.84 -26.72
CA LYS A 428 -27.99 12.18 -26.65
C LYS A 428 -27.40 12.15 -25.22
N VAL A 429 -27.69 13.17 -24.41
CA VAL A 429 -27.28 13.25 -23.00
C VAL A 429 -28.53 13.46 -22.14
N LYS A 430 -28.77 12.57 -21.18
CA LYS A 430 -29.94 12.64 -20.29
C LYS A 430 -29.59 12.43 -18.84
N TYR A 431 -30.33 13.11 -18.00
CA TYR A 431 -30.27 12.92 -16.56
C TYR A 431 -31.51 12.19 -16.06
N GLY A 432 -31.31 11.10 -15.31
CA GLY A 432 -32.39 10.32 -14.73
C GLY A 432 -32.10 10.04 -13.26
N SER A 433 -32.99 10.46 -12.37
CA SER A 433 -33.15 9.74 -11.11
C SER A 433 -33.87 8.44 -11.40
N ASN A 434 -33.71 7.42 -10.55
CA ASN A 434 -34.52 6.20 -10.57
C ASN A 434 -36.01 6.49 -10.27
N ILE A 435 -36.66 7.33 -11.07
CA ILE A 435 -38.11 7.51 -11.15
C ILE A 435 -38.63 6.45 -12.13
N ASP A 436 -38.44 5.18 -11.79
CA ASP A 436 -39.33 4.11 -12.26
C ASP A 436 -40.00 3.50 -11.03
N LEU A 437 -40.75 4.36 -10.34
CA LEU A 437 -41.56 4.07 -9.16
C LEU A 437 -42.72 3.09 -9.42
N TYR A 438 -42.88 2.57 -10.65
CA TYR A 438 -43.95 1.64 -10.99
C TYR A 438 -43.49 0.21 -11.32
N GLN A 439 -42.19 -0.08 -11.37
CA GLN A 439 -41.71 -1.45 -11.69
C GLN A 439 -40.56 -1.99 -10.83
N SER A 440 -39.81 -1.15 -10.09
CA SER A 440 -38.74 -1.64 -9.21
C SER A 440 -39.21 -1.89 -7.78
N LYS A 441 -38.93 -3.08 -7.22
CA LYS A 441 -39.10 -3.40 -5.79
C LYS A 441 -37.98 -2.84 -4.90
N TYR A 442 -36.97 -2.20 -5.48
CA TYR A 442 -35.85 -1.60 -4.76
C TYR A 442 -35.79 -0.11 -5.08
N THR A 443 -36.37 0.70 -4.20
CA THR A 443 -36.24 2.16 -4.23
C THR A 443 -34.87 2.52 -3.66
N ASP A 444 -33.89 2.79 -4.53
CA ASP A 444 -32.65 3.44 -4.13
C ASP A 444 -32.65 4.87 -4.68
N TRP A 445 -32.70 5.85 -3.76
CA TRP A 445 -32.79 7.27 -4.07
C TRP A 445 -31.43 7.79 -4.53
N ARG A 446 -31.07 7.56 -5.79
CA ARG A 446 -29.79 8.03 -6.34
C ARG A 446 -29.95 8.71 -7.70
N ASP A 447 -29.37 9.89 -7.75
CA ASP A 447 -29.18 10.74 -8.92
C ASP A 447 -28.17 10.05 -9.87
N THR A 448 -28.59 9.64 -11.08
CA THR A 448 -27.72 8.91 -12.03
C THR A 448 -27.62 9.68 -13.36
N LEU A 449 -26.39 9.94 -13.83
CA LEU A 449 -26.17 10.49 -15.17
C LEU A 449 -26.26 9.36 -16.21
N PHE A 450 -26.98 9.58 -17.30
CA PHE A 450 -27.01 8.66 -18.45
C PHE A 450 -26.47 9.37 -19.70
N CYS A 451 -25.31 8.93 -20.20
CA CYS A 451 -24.88 9.27 -21.56
C CYS A 451 -25.37 8.16 -22.49
N VAL A 452 -26.34 8.43 -23.36
CA VAL A 452 -26.80 7.46 -24.34
C VAL A 452 -26.08 7.76 -25.64
N MET A 453 -25.00 7.02 -25.91
CA MET A 453 -24.39 7.04 -27.24
C MET A 453 -25.37 6.38 -28.20
N GLY A 454 -26.00 7.19 -29.05
CA GLY A 454 -26.75 6.69 -30.20
C GLY A 454 -25.80 6.04 -31.22
N PRO A 455 -26.31 5.60 -32.39
CA PRO A 455 -25.47 5.04 -33.45
C PRO A 455 -24.44 6.04 -34.01
N GLU A 456 -24.55 7.32 -33.68
CA GLU A 456 -23.59 8.36 -34.03
C GLU A 456 -22.62 8.66 -32.86
N PRO A 457 -21.31 8.80 -33.13
CA PRO A 457 -20.30 9.17 -32.14
C PRO A 457 -20.61 10.51 -31.45
N LEU A 458 -20.42 10.59 -30.13
CA LEU A 458 -20.71 11.78 -29.32
C LEU A 458 -19.49 12.72 -29.29
N HIS A 459 -19.66 14.00 -29.62
CA HIS A 459 -18.54 14.96 -29.56
C HIS A 459 -18.36 15.47 -28.11
N PRO A 460 -17.13 15.56 -27.57
CA PRO A 460 -16.90 15.99 -26.19
C PRO A 460 -17.54 17.34 -25.87
N GLN A 461 -17.63 18.25 -26.84
CA GLN A 461 -18.23 19.56 -26.65
C GLN A 461 -19.74 19.54 -26.38
N GLU A 462 -20.43 18.45 -26.71
CA GLU A 462 -21.85 18.24 -26.42
C GLU A 462 -22.12 17.92 -24.94
N LEU A 463 -21.07 17.57 -24.16
CA LEU A 463 -21.15 17.39 -22.72
C LEU A 463 -20.90 18.71 -21.98
N SER A 464 -21.61 18.92 -20.87
CA SER A 464 -21.26 19.98 -19.92
C SER A 464 -19.80 19.82 -19.47
N PRO A 465 -19.09 20.90 -19.08
CA PRO A 465 -17.69 20.80 -18.68
C PRO A 465 -17.45 19.77 -17.55
N ILE A 466 -18.41 19.59 -16.66
CA ILE A 466 -18.35 18.60 -15.57
C ILE A 466 -18.46 17.18 -16.13
N CYS A 467 -19.44 16.92 -17.00
CA CYS A 467 -19.65 15.59 -17.60
C CYS A 467 -18.55 15.23 -18.59
N ARG A 468 -18.05 16.20 -19.36
CA ARG A 468 -16.95 16.01 -20.33
C ARG A 468 -15.71 15.47 -19.64
N ASP A 469 -15.28 16.12 -18.56
CA ASP A 469 -14.04 15.76 -17.88
C ASP A 469 -14.17 14.40 -17.16
N VAL A 470 -15.34 14.10 -16.56
CA VAL A 470 -15.60 12.79 -15.93
C VAL A 470 -15.66 11.67 -16.97
N THR A 471 -16.31 11.89 -18.12
CA THR A 471 -16.39 10.91 -19.20
C THR A 471 -15.04 10.69 -19.89
N MET A 472 -14.27 11.76 -20.12
CA MET A 472 -12.89 11.68 -20.66
C MET A 472 -11.96 10.91 -19.73
N GLU A 473 -12.10 11.02 -18.41
CA GLU A 473 -11.31 10.22 -17.47
C GLU A 473 -11.75 8.75 -17.46
N TYR A 474 -13.06 8.48 -17.41
CA TYR A 474 -13.60 7.11 -17.42
C TYR A 474 -13.24 6.35 -18.69
N SER A 475 -13.33 7.00 -19.84
CA SER A 475 -12.94 6.40 -21.12
C SER A 475 -11.48 5.96 -21.19
N ARG A 476 -10.56 6.70 -20.53
CA ARG A 476 -9.15 6.34 -20.42
C ARG A 476 -8.94 5.14 -19.50
N GLU A 477 -9.80 4.97 -18.49
CA GLU A 477 -9.79 3.81 -17.59
C GLU A 477 -10.38 2.54 -18.25
N VAL A 478 -11.19 2.68 -19.30
CA VAL A 478 -11.86 1.57 -20.00
C VAL A 478 -11.37 1.42 -21.46
N GLU A 479 -10.25 2.06 -21.82
CA GLU A 479 -9.62 2.01 -23.17
C GLU A 479 -10.59 2.30 -24.34
N ILE A 480 -11.50 3.26 -24.18
CA ILE A 480 -12.36 3.70 -25.30
C ILE A 480 -11.54 4.64 -26.18
N THR A 481 -11.29 4.23 -27.43
CA THR A 481 -10.56 5.02 -28.43
C THR A 481 -11.40 6.17 -29.00
N LEU A 482 -10.76 7.32 -29.18
CA LEU A 482 -11.28 8.44 -29.96
C LEU A 482 -10.84 8.24 -31.43
N GLU A 483 -11.77 8.20 -32.37
CA GLU A 483 -11.48 8.40 -33.80
C GLU A 483 -12.08 9.74 -34.23
N ASP A 484 -11.28 10.59 -34.88
CA ASP A 484 -11.69 11.93 -35.35
C ASP A 484 -12.40 12.77 -34.27
N ASP A 485 -11.80 12.89 -33.07
CA ASP A 485 -12.35 13.63 -31.92
C ASP A 485 -13.73 13.16 -31.42
N ARG A 486 -14.09 11.91 -31.71
CA ARG A 486 -15.39 11.33 -31.33
C ARG A 486 -15.24 9.94 -30.68
N TRP A 487 -16.10 9.66 -29.71
CA TRP A 487 -16.14 8.36 -29.02
C TRP A 487 -16.66 7.26 -29.95
N VAL A 488 -15.83 6.25 -30.26
CA VAL A 488 -16.25 5.10 -31.09
C VAL A 488 -16.51 3.88 -30.21
N ASN A 489 -17.60 3.17 -30.52
CA ASN A 489 -18.05 1.99 -29.79
C ASN A 489 -17.10 0.81 -30.05
N VAL A 490 -16.61 0.13 -29.01
CA VAL A 490 -15.77 -1.07 -29.14
C VAL A 490 -16.61 -2.19 -29.80
N PRO A 491 -16.09 -2.97 -30.78
CA PRO A 491 -16.93 -3.73 -31.72
C PRO A 491 -17.73 -4.92 -31.15
N HIS A 492 -17.75 -5.14 -29.84
CA HIS A 492 -18.31 -6.36 -29.24
C HIS A 492 -19.41 -6.15 -28.20
N VAL A 493 -19.99 -4.94 -28.09
CA VAL A 493 -21.20 -4.73 -27.26
C VAL A 493 -22.23 -3.86 -28.01
N PRO A 494 -23.32 -4.44 -28.56
CA PRO A 494 -24.45 -3.68 -29.03
C PRO A 494 -25.29 -3.21 -27.81
N GLY A 495 -25.20 -1.94 -27.45
CA GLY A 495 -25.98 -1.35 -26.36
C GLY A 495 -25.24 -0.22 -25.66
N ALA A 496 -25.95 0.86 -25.32
CA ALA A 496 -25.42 2.13 -24.81
C ALA A 496 -24.32 2.02 -23.73
N LEU A 497 -23.29 2.86 -23.83
CA LEU A 497 -22.31 3.07 -22.77
C LEU A 497 -22.94 3.85 -21.60
N VAL A 498 -23.47 3.15 -20.59
CA VAL A 498 -24.02 3.79 -19.39
C VAL A 498 -22.89 4.18 -18.43
N VAL A 499 -22.51 5.46 -18.43
CA VAL A 499 -21.57 6.03 -17.44
C VAL A 499 -22.33 6.36 -16.16
N ASN A 500 -22.42 5.40 -15.23
CA ASN A 500 -23.01 5.63 -13.91
C ASN A 500 -22.03 6.44 -13.04
N ILE A 501 -22.33 7.73 -12.85
CA ILE A 501 -21.53 8.63 -11.99
C ILE A 501 -21.76 8.35 -10.48
N GLY A 502 -22.85 7.67 -10.12
CA GLY A 502 -23.31 7.45 -8.74
C GLY A 502 -22.81 6.17 -8.06
N ASP A 503 -22.43 5.13 -8.80
CA ASP A 503 -21.62 4.01 -8.30
C ASP A 503 -21.24 3.06 -9.44
N LEU A 504 -19.96 2.69 -9.48
CA LEU A 504 -19.38 1.70 -10.38
C LEU A 504 -19.46 0.34 -9.69
N LEU A 505 -20.66 -0.25 -9.61
CA LEU A 505 -20.81 -1.64 -9.13
C LEU A 505 -22.00 -2.44 -9.69
N GLN A 506 -22.72 -1.97 -10.72
CA GLN A 506 -23.85 -2.76 -11.24
C GLN A 506 -24.18 -2.56 -12.72
N VAL A 507 -23.19 -2.70 -13.61
CA VAL A 507 -23.46 -2.82 -15.07
C VAL A 507 -23.15 -4.22 -15.62
N LEU A 508 -22.44 -5.08 -14.88
CA LEU A 508 -22.17 -6.45 -15.33
C LEU A 508 -23.22 -7.50 -14.91
N TYR A 509 -24.19 -7.18 -14.04
CA TYR A 509 -25.17 -8.17 -13.58
C TYR A 509 -26.46 -8.23 -14.41
N HIS A 510 -26.86 -7.13 -15.06
CA HIS A 510 -28.16 -7.06 -15.76
C HIS A 510 -28.13 -7.30 -17.27
N LEU A 511 -26.96 -7.37 -17.91
CA LEU A 511 -26.86 -7.70 -19.34
C LEU A 511 -26.71 -9.20 -19.61
N GLN A 512 -26.52 -10.03 -18.57
CA GLN A 512 -26.37 -11.48 -18.72
C GLN A 512 -27.68 -12.28 -18.57
N HIS A 513 -28.78 -11.64 -18.16
CA HIS A 513 -30.09 -12.30 -17.93
C HIS A 513 -31.23 -11.78 -18.81
N SER A 514 -30.90 -11.00 -19.85
CA SER A 514 -31.89 -10.52 -20.84
C SER A 514 -31.65 -11.10 -22.24
N ALA A 515 -30.77 -12.10 -22.35
CA ALA A 515 -30.55 -12.90 -23.54
C ALA A 515 -30.58 -14.38 -23.17
N LEU A 516 -31.73 -14.84 -22.69
CA LEU A 516 -32.27 -16.20 -22.78
C LEU A 516 -33.78 -16.17 -22.58
#